data_AF-A0A6B2VAJ8-F1
#
_entry.id   AF-A0A6B2VAJ8-F1
#
_cell.length_a   1.000
_cell.length_b   1.000
_cell.length_c   1.000
_cell.angle_alpha   90.00
_cell.angle_beta   90.00
_cell.angle_gamma   90.00
#
_symmetry.space_group_name_H-M   'P 1'
#
loop_
_entity.id
_entity.type
_entity.pdbx_description
1 polymer ?
#
loop_
_entity_poly.entity_id
_entity_poly.type
_entity_poly.pdbx_seq_one_letter_code
_entity_poly.pdbx_strand_id
1 'polypeptide(L)'
;MIVTVTPNPSLDRTYEVPALDRGEVVRATGERMDPGGKGVNVSRAVAAAGRRTVAVLPLGGAPGALVAELLAAQGIEVAAVPVAGTTRSNIALAEADGVLTKINAPGPRLAPEERELLLRTVRERAR
;
A
#
# COMPACT_ATOMS: atom_id res chain seq x y z
N MET A 1 4.30 16.90 13.72
CA MET A 1 4.41 15.53 13.19
C MET A 1 3.17 15.30 12.32
N ILE A 2 3.30 14.75 11.11
CA ILE A 2 2.14 14.48 10.24
C ILE A 2 1.71 13.02 10.44
N VAL A 3 0.43 12.77 10.66
CA VAL A 3 -0.13 11.42 10.75
C VAL A 3 -1.02 11.19 9.54
N THR A 4 -0.82 10.06 8.88
CA THR A 4 -1.70 9.60 7.80
C THR A 4 -2.35 8.29 8.20
N VAL A 5 -3.57 8.06 7.73
CA VAL A 5 -4.33 6.85 8.01
C VAL A 5 -4.79 6.26 6.70
N THR A 6 -4.55 4.97 6.49
CA THR A 6 -5.06 4.24 5.32
C THR A 6 -5.78 2.98 5.79
N PRO A 7 -7.11 3.00 5.95
CA PRO A 7 -7.86 1.84 6.46
C PRO A 7 -7.85 0.60 5.53
N ASN A 8 -7.44 0.77 4.27
CA ASN A 8 -7.33 -0.32 3.29
C ASN A 8 -6.05 -0.15 2.45
N PRO A 9 -4.86 -0.37 3.05
CA PRO A 9 -3.59 -0.26 2.35
C PRO A 9 -3.43 -1.39 1.34
N SER A 10 -2.46 -1.26 0.45
CA SER A 10 -2.17 -2.27 -0.56
C SER A 10 -0.68 -2.45 -0.78
N LEU A 11 -0.33 -3.62 -1.31
CA LEU A 11 0.93 -3.82 -2.03
C LEU A 11 0.63 -3.63 -3.52
N ASP A 12 1.04 -2.51 -4.10
CA ASP A 12 0.81 -2.23 -5.52
C ASP A 12 1.95 -2.86 -6.34
N ARG A 13 1.61 -3.75 -7.27
CA ARG A 13 2.53 -4.36 -8.23
C ARG A 13 2.34 -3.73 -9.59
N THR A 14 3.42 -3.21 -10.18
CA THR A 14 3.41 -2.70 -11.55
C THR A 14 4.22 -3.63 -12.41
N TYR A 15 3.63 -4.13 -13.49
CA TYR A 15 4.34 -4.82 -14.55
C TYR A 15 4.44 -3.90 -15.76
N GLU A 16 5.65 -3.77 -16.30
CA GLU A 16 5.87 -3.17 -17.60
C GLU A 16 5.68 -4.25 -18.66
N VAL A 17 4.83 -4.00 -19.64
CA VAL A 17 4.50 -4.94 -20.72
C VAL A 17 4.56 -4.23 -22.07
N PRO A 18 4.86 -4.93 -23.17
CA PRO A 18 4.79 -4.32 -24.50
C PRO A 18 3.37 -3.85 -24.86
N ALA A 19 2.37 -4.71 -24.62
CA ALA A 19 0.95 -4.48 -24.83
C ALA A 19 0.11 -5.48 -24.01
N LEU A 20 -1.16 -5.15 -23.73
CA LEU A 20 -2.14 -6.06 -23.12
C LEU A 20 -3.01 -6.77 -24.17
N ASP A 21 -2.51 -7.88 -24.71
CA ASP A 21 -3.27 -8.74 -25.62
C ASP A 21 -4.18 -9.72 -24.83
N ARG A 22 -5.48 -9.41 -24.79
CA ARG A 22 -6.45 -10.20 -24.01
C ARG A 22 -6.56 -11.63 -24.55
N GLY A 23 -6.41 -12.60 -23.66
CA GLY A 23 -6.47 -14.03 -23.99
C GLY A 23 -5.10 -14.66 -24.21
N GLU A 24 -4.05 -13.85 -24.29
CA GLU A 24 -2.68 -14.31 -24.55
C GLU A 24 -1.83 -14.35 -23.27
N VAL A 25 -0.69 -15.04 -23.37
CA VAL A 25 0.35 -15.00 -22.34
C VAL A 25 1.21 -13.76 -22.56
N VAL A 26 1.00 -12.74 -21.73
CA VAL A 26 1.82 -11.52 -21.74
C VAL A 26 3.03 -11.70 -20.82
N ARG A 27 4.24 -11.52 -21.36
CA ARG A 27 5.48 -11.53 -20.58
C ARG A 27 5.87 -10.10 -20.21
N ALA A 28 6.02 -9.83 -18.92
CA ALA A 28 6.51 -8.54 -18.43
C ALA A 28 7.98 -8.34 -18.78
N THR A 29 8.34 -7.11 -19.15
CA THR A 29 9.72 -6.66 -19.37
C THR A 29 10.34 -6.09 -18.10
N GLY A 30 9.51 -5.72 -17.12
CA GLY A 30 9.94 -5.20 -15.83
C GLY A 30 8.84 -5.39 -14.78
N GLU A 31 9.24 -5.40 -13.52
CA GLU A 31 8.33 -5.44 -12.39
C GLU A 31 8.80 -4.54 -11.25
N ARG A 32 7.85 -4.01 -10.50
CA ARG A 32 8.12 -3.21 -9.31
C ARG A 32 6.99 -3.33 -8.30
N MET A 33 7.35 -3.32 -7.01
CA MET A 33 6.41 -3.33 -5.91
C MET A 33 6.49 -2.05 -5.10
N ASP A 34 5.34 -1.49 -4.74
CA ASP A 34 5.22 -0.29 -3.90
C ASP A 34 4.27 -0.52 -2.73
N PRO A 35 4.53 0.13 -1.58
CA PRO A 35 3.49 0.34 -0.59
C PRO A 35 2.45 1.32 -1.15
N GLY A 36 1.20 0.89 -1.19
CA GLY A 36 0.08 1.58 -1.83
C GLY A 36 -1.05 1.96 -0.87
N GLY A 37 -1.90 2.86 -1.36
CA GLY A 37 -3.03 3.42 -0.62
C GLY A 37 -2.92 4.94 -0.47
N LYS A 38 -4.06 5.64 -0.37
CA LYS A 38 -4.07 7.11 -0.45
C LYS A 38 -3.26 7.78 0.67
N GLY A 39 -3.46 7.38 1.93
CA GLY A 39 -2.69 7.94 3.05
C GLY A 39 -1.21 7.52 3.02
N VAL A 40 -0.92 6.30 2.56
CA VAL A 40 0.45 5.83 2.28
C VAL A 40 1.14 6.75 1.27
N ASN A 41 0.49 7.05 0.15
CA ASN A 41 1.04 7.97 -0.87
C ASN A 41 1.26 9.38 -0.34
N VAL A 42 0.36 9.88 0.53
CA VAL A 42 0.58 11.16 1.23
C VAL A 42 1.82 11.09 2.12
N SER A 43 1.99 10.03 2.92
CA SER A 43 3.20 9.87 3.74
C SER A 43 4.47 9.85 2.88
N ARG A 44 4.45 9.13 1.76
CA ARG A 44 5.59 9.10 0.83
C ARG A 44 5.93 10.48 0.27
N ALA A 45 4.92 11.25 -0.12
CA ALA A 45 5.13 12.62 -0.59
C ALA A 45 5.68 13.54 0.51
N VAL A 46 5.18 13.41 1.75
CA VAL A 46 5.66 14.18 2.91
C VAL A 46 7.11 13.85 3.23
N ALA A 47 7.48 12.56 3.22
CA ALA A 47 8.85 12.11 3.44
C ALA A 47 9.80 12.58 2.34
N ALA A 48 9.39 12.49 1.07
CA ALA A 48 10.16 13.00 -0.06
C ALA A 48 10.38 14.52 0.01
N ALA A 49 9.47 15.26 0.64
CA ALA A 49 9.62 16.68 0.93
C ALA A 49 10.49 16.98 2.17
N GLY A 50 11.20 15.98 2.71
CA GLY A 50 12.10 16.13 3.86
C GLY A 50 11.38 16.29 5.21
N ARG A 51 10.11 15.92 5.31
CA ARG A 51 9.32 16.05 6.54
C ARG A 51 8.99 14.69 7.16
N ARG A 52 8.95 14.63 8.49
CA ARG A 52 8.58 13.41 9.23
C ARG A 52 7.06 13.16 9.16
N THR A 53 6.71 11.90 8.94
CA THR A 53 5.33 11.39 8.92
C THR A 53 5.25 10.02 9.59
N VAL A 54 4.08 9.70 10.14
CA VAL A 54 3.72 8.37 10.65
C VAL A 54 2.53 7.84 9.86
N ALA A 55 2.66 6.64 9.29
CA ALA A 55 1.58 5.96 8.57
C ALA A 55 0.91 4.93 9.50
N VAL A 56 -0.37 5.14 9.82
CA VAL A 56 -1.18 4.19 10.59
C VAL A 56 -1.91 3.25 9.63
N LEU A 57 -1.58 1.96 9.68
CA LEU A 57 -1.97 0.98 8.64
C LEU A 57 -2.45 -0.35 9.25
N PRO A 58 -3.65 -0.84 8.91
CA PRO A 58 -4.02 -2.24 9.11
C PRO A 58 -3.25 -3.15 8.15
N LEU A 59 -2.40 -4.02 8.69
CA LEU A 59 -1.48 -4.87 7.93
C LEU A 59 -1.63 -6.33 8.35
N GLY A 60 -1.81 -7.21 7.37
CA GLY A 60 -2.00 -8.64 7.61
C GLY A 60 -1.29 -9.49 6.58
N GLY A 61 -0.78 -10.63 7.03
CA GLY A 61 -0.02 -11.59 6.22
C GLY A 61 1.30 -11.03 5.64
N ALA A 62 1.94 -11.83 4.79
CA ALA A 62 3.21 -11.47 4.14
C ALA A 62 3.15 -10.17 3.31
N PRO A 63 2.07 -9.87 2.54
CA PRO A 63 1.97 -8.60 1.84
C PRO A 63 1.95 -7.39 2.79
N GLY A 64 1.32 -7.52 3.96
CA GLY A 64 1.30 -6.47 4.98
C GLY A 64 2.68 -6.20 5.56
N ALA A 65 3.45 -7.26 5.85
CA ALA A 65 4.83 -7.14 6.32
C ALA A 65 5.71 -6.42 5.28
N LEU A 66 5.60 -6.81 4.00
CA LEU A 66 6.36 -6.17 2.93
C LEU A 66 6.00 -4.68 2.75
N VAL A 67 4.74 -4.29 2.91
CA VAL A 67 4.34 -2.87 2.91
C VAL A 67 5.06 -2.09 4.01
N ALA A 68 5.17 -2.64 5.22
CA ALA A 68 5.88 -2.00 6.32
C ALA A 68 7.38 -1.87 6.03
N GLU A 69 8.01 -2.92 5.51
CA GLU A 69 9.43 -2.94 5.14
C GLU A 69 9.75 -1.89 4.06
N LEU A 70 8.93 -1.81 3.00
CA LEU A 70 9.12 -0.84 1.92
C LEU A 70 8.97 0.61 2.40
N LEU A 71 8.08 0.86 3.36
CA LEU A 71 7.94 2.20 3.98
C LEU A 71 9.11 2.52 4.91
N ALA A 72 9.57 1.55 5.70
CA ALA A 72 10.73 1.72 6.56
C ALA A 72 12.00 2.03 5.75
N ALA A 73 12.19 1.38 4.60
CA ALA A 73 13.29 1.69 3.67
C ALA A 73 13.22 3.12 3.09
N GLN A 74 12.04 3.75 3.11
CA GLN A 74 11.83 5.15 2.72
C GLN A 74 11.92 6.12 3.92
N GLY A 75 12.33 5.65 5.10
CA GLY A 75 12.42 6.45 6.33
C GLY A 75 11.07 6.84 6.93
N ILE A 76 9.99 6.15 6.56
CA ILE A 76 8.63 6.42 7.03
C ILE A 76 8.33 5.51 8.22
N GLU A 77 7.96 6.10 9.36
CA GLU A 77 7.49 5.34 10.52
C GLU A 77 6.12 4.73 10.22
N VAL A 78 5.98 3.43 10.49
CA VAL A 78 4.72 2.70 10.34
C VAL A 78 4.18 2.33 11.71
N ALA A 79 3.02 2.88 12.06
CA ALA A 79 2.22 2.43 13.19
C ALA A 79 1.29 1.30 12.68
N ALA A 80 1.82 0.09 12.67
CA ALA A 80 1.11 -1.09 12.19
C ALA A 80 -0.02 -1.50 13.15
N VAL A 81 -1.18 -1.81 12.58
CA VAL A 81 -2.35 -2.38 13.24
C VAL A 81 -2.48 -3.81 12.70
N PRO A 82 -2.09 -4.84 13.46
CA PRO A 82 -2.19 -6.22 12.99
C PRO A 82 -3.64 -6.60 12.70
N VAL A 83 -3.89 -7.24 11.55
CA VAL A 83 -5.21 -7.75 11.17
C VAL A 83 -5.12 -9.19 10.66
N ALA A 84 -6.17 -9.97 10.89
CA ALA A 84 -6.23 -11.38 10.48
C ALA A 84 -6.31 -11.54 8.96
N GLY A 85 -7.01 -10.64 8.28
CA GLY A 85 -7.15 -10.65 6.83
C GLY A 85 -5.89 -10.17 6.12
N THR A 86 -5.54 -10.79 4.99
CA THR A 86 -4.33 -10.44 4.24
C THR A 86 -4.45 -9.06 3.57
N THR A 87 -3.41 -8.24 3.67
CA THR A 87 -3.33 -6.96 2.94
C THR A 87 -3.45 -7.20 1.44
N ARG A 88 -4.35 -6.46 0.78
CA ARG A 88 -4.62 -6.65 -0.65
C ARG A 88 -3.42 -6.31 -1.52
N SER A 89 -3.37 -6.92 -2.70
CA SER A 89 -2.43 -6.54 -3.76
C SER A 89 -3.17 -5.98 -4.95
N ASN A 90 -2.74 -4.83 -5.46
CA ASN A 90 -3.25 -4.29 -6.72
C ASN A 90 -2.24 -4.58 -7.82
N ILE A 91 -2.72 -4.70 -9.06
CA ILE A 91 -1.88 -4.88 -10.24
C ILE A 91 -2.07 -3.66 -11.15
N ALA A 92 -0.97 -3.13 -11.66
CA ALA A 92 -0.96 -2.17 -12.75
C ALA A 92 -0.15 -2.74 -13.90
N LEU A 93 -0.69 -2.64 -15.11
CA LEU A 93 -0.01 -2.99 -16.36
C LEU A 93 0.31 -1.68 -17.06
N ALA A 94 1.60 -1.35 -17.17
CA ALA A 94 2.09 -0.19 -17.88
C ALA A 94 2.55 -0.63 -19.27
N GLU A 95 1.81 -0.21 -20.29
CA GLU A 95 2.10 -0.50 -21.70
C GLU A 95 3.13 0.47 -22.26
N ALA A 96 3.85 0.06 -23.32
CA ALA A 96 4.93 0.86 -23.91
C ALA A 96 4.45 2.19 -24.51
N ASP A 97 3.15 2.29 -24.85
CA ASP A 97 2.49 3.49 -25.35
C ASP A 97 2.04 4.45 -24.22
N GLY A 98 2.29 4.09 -22.97
CA GLY A 98 1.93 4.86 -21.78
C GLY A 98 0.53 4.58 -21.23
N VAL A 99 -0.24 3.67 -21.83
CA VAL A 99 -1.53 3.24 -21.27
C VAL A 99 -1.31 2.47 -19.97
N LEU A 100 -2.14 2.75 -18.97
CA LEU A 100 -2.08 2.11 -17.66
C LEU A 100 -3.41 1.40 -17.36
N THR A 101 -3.38 0.08 -17.29
CA THR A 101 -4.53 -0.72 -16.85
C THR A 101 -4.35 -1.13 -15.40
N LYS A 102 -5.28 -0.75 -14.50
CA LYS A 102 -5.21 -1.04 -13.06
C LYS A 102 -6.31 -1.98 -12.60
N ILE A 103 -5.91 -3.06 -11.93
CA ILE A 103 -6.78 -4.05 -11.29
C ILE A 103 -6.61 -3.91 -9.78
N ASN A 104 -7.69 -3.54 -9.08
CA ASN A 104 -7.66 -3.37 -7.64
C ASN A 104 -8.38 -4.52 -6.95
N ALA A 105 -7.67 -5.24 -6.07
CA ALA A 105 -8.29 -6.28 -5.27
C ALA A 105 -9.14 -5.66 -4.13
N PRO A 106 -10.16 -6.37 -3.64
CA PRO A 106 -10.82 -6.01 -2.39
C PRO A 106 -9.82 -6.13 -1.22
N GLY A 107 -9.98 -5.25 -0.23
CA GLY A 107 -9.28 -5.35 1.04
C GLY A 107 -9.92 -6.38 1.97
N PRO A 108 -9.23 -6.80 3.04
CA PRO A 108 -9.85 -7.59 4.08
C PRO A 108 -10.93 -6.79 4.79
N ARG A 109 -11.99 -7.46 5.25
CA ARG A 109 -12.95 -6.85 6.18
C ARG A 109 -12.32 -6.81 7.56
N LEU A 110 -12.28 -5.64 8.16
CA LEU A 110 -11.79 -5.47 9.53
C LEU A 110 -12.86 -5.93 10.53
N ALA A 111 -12.47 -6.81 11.45
CA ALA A 111 -13.28 -7.19 12.61
C ALA A 111 -13.56 -5.97 13.51
N PRO A 112 -14.63 -5.96 14.31
CA PRO A 112 -14.93 -4.86 15.23
C PRO A 112 -13.75 -4.45 16.11
N GLU A 113 -13.00 -5.41 16.62
CA GLU A 113 -11.86 -5.22 17.51
C GLU A 113 -10.67 -4.60 16.76
N GLU A 114 -10.42 -5.03 15.52
CA GLU A 114 -9.40 -4.46 14.63
C GLU A 114 -9.71 -3.01 14.26
N ARG A 115 -10.99 -2.67 14.05
CA ARG A 115 -11.42 -1.28 13.79
C ARG A 115 -11.21 -0.40 15.02
N GLU A 116 -11.54 -0.88 16.22
CA GLU A 116 -11.30 -0.10 17.44
C GLU A 116 -9.79 0.06 17.70
N LEU A 117 -8.99 -0.98 17.44
CA LEU A 117 -7.53 -0.87 17.52
C LEU A 117 -7.00 0.19 16.54
N LEU A 118 -7.47 0.18 15.29
CA LEU A 118 -7.11 1.21 14.31
C LEU A 118 -7.43 2.61 14.82
N LEU A 119 -8.66 2.85 15.30
CA LEU A 119 -9.06 4.15 15.84
C LEU A 119 -8.21 4.57 17.04
N ARG A 120 -7.91 3.63 17.94
CA ARG A 120 -7.05 3.88 19.11
C ARG A 120 -5.64 4.27 18.70
N THR A 121 -5.01 3.52 17.80
CA THR A 121 -3.67 3.84 17.28
C THR A 121 -3.62 5.20 16.61
N VAL A 122 -4.66 5.58 15.86
CA VAL A 122 -4.76 6.94 15.29
C VAL A 122 -4.78 8.01 16.39
N ARG A 123 -5.63 7.84 17.43
CA ARG A 123 -5.72 8.78 18.55
C ARG A 123 -4.40 8.91 19.32
N GLU A 124 -3.67 7.82 19.50
CA GLU A 124 -2.38 7.80 20.20
C GLU A 124 -1.28 8.53 19.41
N ARG A 125 -1.24 8.34 18.08
CA ARG A 125 -0.21 8.95 17.22
C ARG A 125 -0.49 10.40 16.84
N ALA A 126 -1.74 10.84 16.93
CA ALA A 126 -2.15 12.21 16.61
C ALA A 126 -2.00 13.20 17.79
N ARG A 127 -1.58 12.74 18.97
CA ARG A 127 -1.24 13.58 20.13
C ARG A 127 0.20 14.07 20.02
#